data_AF-A0A9E3BQA3-F1
#
_entry.id   AF-A0A9E3BQA3-F1
#
_cell.length_a   1.000
_cell.length_b   1.000
_cell.length_c   1.000
_cell.angle_alpha   90.00
_cell.angle_beta   90.00
_cell.angle_gamma   90.00
#
_symmetry.space_group_name_H-M   'P 1'
#
loop_
_entity.id
_entity.type
_entity.pdbx_description
1 polymer ?
#
loop_
_entity_poly.entity_id
_entity_poly.type
_entity_poly.pdbx_seq_one_letter_code
_entity_poly.pdbx_strand_id
1 'polypeptide(L)'
;IPVLRREGNLVARASTGSGKTLAYALGVLDRLQPTESAADEGEDTGDEGEEEEDEGPASASAEVGTRFLVLVPTAEAAERIALSLVPYVQSVELGITVAGGNWGTPLGHAEVLVAAPADVLEAVSGSALKLEALEAVVLDGASDIHALGGWEAVETILDHAPRDAQRVVITSTFNADIDDLVDRRVKRALRYPPQPAVPDAEEPAPLEGNIGYALVPERQKVDTLARLLGEQREREQPPVLFCRTDERAAEVAEALTLRGFLVGEVDDADADVAVVAAGTTRAELAEEGATVGRTISYDVPADERVLAARHGGDRDALILLESRELAHLRDTAQRARLRPLAVTLPEAGAGASAELTAFRREMRRALREEDLGAQLLVLEPLFEEFSPLEVAAAATALLRRRRPAASAEAAPTPSAQPAERAARPAAERATPSAGAAPATWARLYVGVGSRDGIRPGDIVGAIAGEADIPGASVGKIEIRDTFSIVEVQADAADRVIRAVNGTSIKGRSVRVDYDRAADRTRKPGGPPRREGGPRSGPGGPRGGGTGGPRTGMRRPRPSE
;
A
#
# COMPACT_ATOMS: atom_id res chain seq x y z
N ILE A 1 9.51 -35.87 12.92
CA ILE A 1 10.77 -36.12 12.17
C ILE A 1 11.06 -37.63 12.00
N PRO A 2 11.23 -38.47 13.05
CA PRO A 2 11.60 -39.88 12.84
C PRO A 2 10.60 -40.70 12.00
N VAL A 3 9.31 -40.41 12.15
CA VAL A 3 8.24 -41.00 11.32
C VAL A 3 8.38 -40.59 9.86
N LEU A 4 8.64 -39.30 9.64
CA LEU A 4 8.75 -38.74 8.29
C LEU A 4 9.94 -39.33 7.52
N ARG A 5 11.04 -39.60 8.21
CA ARG A 5 12.24 -40.29 7.68
C ARG A 5 12.05 -41.77 7.39
N ARG A 6 10.93 -42.39 7.78
CA ARG A 6 10.63 -43.80 7.51
C ARG A 6 9.46 -43.96 6.55
N GLU A 7 9.17 -42.92 5.77
CA GLU A 7 8.04 -42.88 4.82
C GLU A 7 6.68 -43.11 5.48
N GLY A 8 6.60 -42.95 6.80
CA GLY A 8 5.35 -43.07 7.53
C GLY A 8 4.42 -41.92 7.19
N ASN A 9 3.19 -42.24 6.84
CA ASN A 9 2.11 -41.26 6.76
C ASN A 9 1.91 -40.60 8.14
N LEU A 10 1.63 -39.29 8.15
CA LEU A 10 1.53 -38.51 9.36
C LEU A 10 0.32 -37.60 9.32
N VAL A 11 -0.43 -37.56 10.40
CA VAL A 11 -1.46 -36.55 10.63
C VAL A 11 -1.10 -35.83 11.92
N ALA A 12 -0.84 -34.53 11.84
CA ALA A 12 -0.39 -33.74 12.97
C ALA A 12 -1.28 -32.51 13.16
N ARG A 13 -1.63 -32.23 14.43
CA ARG A 13 -2.24 -30.96 14.79
C ARG A 13 -1.15 -29.95 15.15
N ALA A 14 -0.96 -28.89 14.37
CA ALA A 14 0.08 -27.89 14.62
C ALA A 14 -0.30 -26.51 14.10
N SER A 15 0.07 -25.46 14.84
CA SER A 15 -0.10 -24.05 14.45
C SER A 15 1.17 -23.47 13.83
N THR A 16 1.06 -22.30 13.21
CA THR A 16 2.21 -21.51 12.75
C THR A 16 3.12 -21.17 13.93
N GLY A 17 4.44 -21.28 13.75
CA GLY A 17 5.43 -21.05 14.81
C GLY A 17 5.83 -22.30 15.60
N SER A 18 5.17 -23.45 15.40
CA SER A 18 5.51 -24.73 16.05
C SER A 18 6.77 -25.42 15.51
N GLY A 19 7.45 -24.84 14.52
CA GLY A 19 8.56 -25.48 13.80
C GLY A 19 8.11 -26.56 12.80
N LYS A 20 6.81 -26.66 12.47
CA LYS A 20 6.26 -27.63 11.51
C LYS A 20 6.99 -27.67 10.16
N THR A 21 7.34 -26.51 9.61
CA THR A 21 8.02 -26.38 8.32
C THR A 21 9.40 -27.05 8.34
N LEU A 22 10.18 -26.77 9.36
CA LEU A 22 11.47 -27.44 9.58
C LEU A 22 11.30 -28.95 9.80
N ALA A 23 10.24 -29.35 10.51
CA ALA A 23 10.02 -30.76 10.84
C ALA A 23 9.75 -31.63 9.60
N TYR A 24 8.97 -31.16 8.62
CA TYR A 24 8.80 -31.89 7.36
C TYR A 24 9.97 -31.69 6.41
N ALA A 25 10.63 -30.53 6.41
CA ALA A 25 11.86 -30.32 5.64
C ALA A 25 12.92 -31.37 6.00
N LEU A 26 13.29 -31.45 7.28
CA LEU A 26 14.30 -32.41 7.77
C LEU A 26 13.84 -33.87 7.72
N GLY A 27 12.52 -34.10 7.68
CA GLY A 27 11.93 -35.43 7.63
C GLY A 27 11.86 -36.02 6.23
N VAL A 28 11.64 -35.16 5.23
CA VAL A 28 11.40 -35.55 3.85
C VAL A 28 12.64 -35.29 2.99
N LEU A 29 13.25 -34.10 3.05
CA LEU A 29 14.39 -33.72 2.20
C LEU A 29 15.64 -34.58 2.42
N ASP A 30 15.87 -35.01 3.66
CA ASP A 30 16.99 -35.91 4.04
C ASP A 30 17.01 -37.22 3.22
N ARG A 31 15.84 -37.65 2.72
CA ARG A 31 15.70 -38.88 1.90
C ARG A 31 15.77 -38.62 0.41
N LEU A 32 15.55 -37.37 -0.01
CA LEU A 32 15.49 -37.01 -1.42
C LEU A 32 16.87 -36.72 -2.01
N GLN A 33 17.94 -36.84 -1.22
CA GLN A 33 19.31 -36.71 -1.69
C GLN A 33 19.50 -37.54 -2.97
N PRO A 34 20.15 -36.97 -4.00
CA PRO A 34 20.48 -37.71 -5.20
C PRO A 34 21.30 -38.93 -4.77
N THR A 35 20.84 -40.13 -5.13
CA THR A 35 21.57 -41.36 -4.84
C THR A 35 22.91 -41.26 -5.56
N GLU A 36 24.01 -41.14 -4.82
CA GLU A 36 25.34 -41.36 -5.39
C GLU A 36 25.29 -42.73 -6.09
N SER A 37 25.70 -42.70 -7.36
CA SER A 37 25.87 -43.85 -8.22
C SER A 37 26.41 -45.05 -7.44
N ALA A 38 25.80 -46.22 -7.66
CA ALA A 38 26.38 -47.52 -7.36
C ALA A 38 27.62 -47.76 -8.25
N ALA A 39 28.66 -46.96 -8.02
CA ALA A 39 29.99 -47.08 -8.56
C ALA A 39 30.94 -47.05 -7.36
N ASP A 40 31.06 -48.19 -6.68
CA ASP A 40 32.35 -48.79 -6.27
C ASP A 40 32.11 -50.04 -5.42
N GLU A 41 31.83 -51.18 -6.05
CA GLU A 41 32.29 -52.48 -5.54
C GLU A 41 32.84 -53.25 -6.72
N GLY A 42 34.14 -53.05 -6.98
CA GLY A 42 34.91 -53.90 -7.87
C GLY A 42 35.07 -55.29 -7.29
N GLU A 43 34.59 -56.30 -8.00
CA GLU A 43 35.14 -57.64 -7.93
C GLU A 43 35.53 -58.11 -9.35
N ASP A 44 36.84 -58.23 -9.50
CA ASP A 44 37.59 -58.82 -10.59
C ASP A 44 37.12 -60.25 -10.91
N THR A 45 36.55 -60.46 -12.09
CA THR A 45 36.68 -61.74 -12.82
C THR A 45 36.52 -61.49 -14.32
N GLY A 46 37.57 -61.82 -15.08
CA GLY A 46 37.59 -61.69 -16.53
C GLY A 46 36.78 -62.77 -17.26
N ASP A 47 36.31 -62.43 -18.46
CA ASP A 47 36.24 -63.35 -19.59
C ASP A 47 36.16 -62.56 -20.90
N GLU A 48 36.75 -63.11 -21.95
CA GLU A 48 36.93 -62.54 -23.30
C GLU A 48 35.62 -62.61 -24.11
N GLY A 49 35.36 -61.64 -25.00
CA GLY A 49 34.28 -61.78 -25.99
C GLY A 49 33.89 -60.51 -26.76
N GLU A 50 34.53 -60.34 -27.92
CA GLU A 50 34.00 -59.83 -29.20
C GLU A 50 33.50 -58.37 -29.36
N GLU A 51 34.05 -57.74 -30.39
CA GLU A 51 33.78 -56.40 -30.91
C GLU A 51 32.41 -56.36 -31.63
N GLU A 52 31.51 -55.44 -31.23
CA GLU A 52 30.50 -54.89 -32.14
C GLU A 52 30.37 -53.37 -31.94
N GLU A 53 30.16 -52.70 -33.07
CA GLU A 53 30.36 -51.28 -33.35
C GLU A 53 29.21 -50.38 -32.85
N ASP A 54 29.59 -49.25 -32.28
CA ASP A 54 29.00 -47.91 -32.48
C ASP A 54 27.46 -47.76 -32.44
N GLU A 55 26.88 -47.68 -31.24
CA GLU A 55 25.73 -46.81 -30.97
C GLU A 55 26.05 -45.93 -29.75
N GLY A 56 26.42 -44.67 -30.01
CA GLY A 56 26.65 -43.68 -28.96
C GLY A 56 25.41 -43.54 -28.06
N PRO A 57 25.56 -43.42 -26.73
CA PRO A 57 24.41 -43.22 -25.87
C PRO A 57 23.89 -41.80 -26.12
N ALA A 58 22.75 -41.70 -26.81
CA ALA A 58 21.86 -40.57 -26.63
C ALA A 58 21.52 -40.52 -25.13
N SER A 59 22.17 -39.61 -24.41
CA SER A 59 21.88 -39.33 -23.01
C SER A 59 20.41 -38.90 -22.94
N ALA A 60 19.53 -39.84 -22.60
CA ALA A 60 18.21 -39.54 -22.09
C ALA A 60 18.43 -38.78 -20.78
N SER A 61 18.45 -37.46 -20.87
CA SER A 61 18.36 -36.57 -19.72
C SER A 61 17.07 -36.96 -18.99
N ALA A 62 17.22 -37.68 -17.87
CA ALA A 62 16.10 -38.09 -17.03
C ALA A 62 15.27 -36.83 -16.73
N GLU A 63 13.99 -36.82 -17.15
CA GLU A 63 13.08 -35.73 -16.80
C GLU A 63 13.03 -35.66 -15.26
N VAL A 64 13.60 -34.60 -14.70
CA VAL A 64 13.64 -34.35 -13.26
C VAL A 64 12.22 -33.98 -12.80
N GLY A 65 11.45 -34.97 -12.38
CA GLY A 65 10.06 -34.78 -11.95
C GLY A 65 9.95 -34.28 -10.50
N THR A 66 8.79 -33.70 -10.16
CA THR A 66 8.50 -33.28 -8.79
C THR A 66 8.36 -34.48 -7.86
N ARG A 67 9.28 -34.57 -6.89
CA ARG A 67 9.37 -35.64 -5.88
C ARG A 67 8.72 -35.24 -4.56
N PHE A 68 8.68 -33.94 -4.25
CA PHE A 68 8.11 -33.41 -3.02
C PHE A 68 7.18 -32.24 -3.29
N LEU A 69 5.91 -32.39 -2.91
CA LEU A 69 4.88 -31.36 -3.04
C LEU A 69 4.44 -30.86 -1.66
N VAL A 70 4.46 -29.54 -1.46
CA VAL A 70 3.91 -28.88 -0.28
C VAL A 70 2.73 -28.00 -0.71
N LEU A 71 1.53 -28.46 -0.39
CA LEU A 71 0.28 -27.75 -0.60
C LEU A 71 -0.01 -26.83 0.58
N VAL A 72 -0.27 -25.56 0.28
CA VAL A 72 -0.46 -24.49 1.27
C VAL A 72 -1.72 -23.67 0.96
N PRO A 73 -2.23 -22.83 1.88
CA PRO A 73 -3.53 -22.20 1.69
C PRO A 73 -3.60 -21.13 0.59
N THR A 74 -2.50 -20.41 0.34
CA THR A 74 -2.44 -19.32 -0.65
C THR A 74 -1.08 -19.26 -1.35
N ALA A 75 -1.01 -18.56 -2.48
CA ALA A 75 0.26 -18.34 -3.20
C ALA A 75 1.29 -17.57 -2.35
N GLU A 76 0.88 -16.58 -1.57
CA GLU A 76 1.79 -15.85 -0.67
C GLU A 76 2.32 -16.74 0.46
N ALA A 77 1.49 -17.68 0.94
CA ALA A 77 1.96 -18.69 1.88
C ALA A 77 2.98 -19.63 1.22
N ALA A 78 2.82 -19.91 -0.07
CA ALA A 78 3.72 -20.78 -0.84
C ALA A 78 5.10 -20.14 -0.97
N GLU A 79 5.17 -18.87 -1.38
CA GLU A 79 6.42 -18.13 -1.47
C GLU A 79 7.15 -18.06 -0.13
N ARG A 80 6.43 -17.73 0.95
CA ARG A 80 7.03 -17.64 2.30
C ARG A 80 7.57 -18.99 2.77
N ILE A 81 6.82 -20.08 2.56
CA ILE A 81 7.26 -21.42 2.94
C ILE A 81 8.44 -21.85 2.08
N ALA A 82 8.39 -21.64 0.76
CA ALA A 82 9.49 -21.93 -0.15
C ALA A 82 10.77 -21.20 0.27
N LEU A 83 10.72 -19.89 0.53
CA LEU A 83 11.88 -19.13 1.02
C LEU A 83 12.47 -19.71 2.32
N SER A 84 11.63 -20.21 3.22
CA SER A 84 12.11 -20.87 4.45
C SER A 84 12.72 -22.25 4.20
N LEU A 85 12.33 -22.92 3.11
CA LEU A 85 12.83 -24.24 2.71
C LEU A 85 14.11 -24.15 1.88
N VAL A 86 14.34 -23.06 1.13
CA VAL A 86 15.50 -22.87 0.24
C VAL A 86 16.82 -23.30 0.88
N PRO A 87 17.20 -22.86 2.10
CA PRO A 87 18.49 -23.25 2.68
C PRO A 87 18.64 -24.76 2.88
N TYR A 88 17.54 -25.46 3.16
CA TYR A 88 17.52 -26.90 3.39
C TYR A 88 17.49 -27.69 2.08
N VAL A 89 16.71 -27.24 1.11
CA VAL A 89 16.65 -27.89 -0.21
C VAL A 89 17.98 -27.76 -0.95
N GLN A 90 18.61 -26.59 -0.90
CA GLN A 90 19.93 -26.37 -1.48
C GLN A 90 21.02 -27.20 -0.80
N SER A 91 20.89 -27.46 0.52
CA SER A 91 21.86 -28.29 1.25
C SER A 91 21.86 -29.77 0.82
N VAL A 92 20.82 -30.20 0.10
CA VAL A 92 20.72 -31.55 -0.50
C VAL A 92 20.76 -31.52 -2.03
N GLU A 93 21.20 -30.40 -2.62
CA GLU A 93 21.41 -30.21 -4.06
C GLU A 93 20.16 -30.41 -4.94
N LEU A 94 18.97 -30.14 -4.40
CA LEU A 94 17.70 -30.22 -5.14
C LEU A 94 17.20 -28.85 -5.60
N GLY A 95 16.36 -28.83 -6.63
CA GLY A 95 15.62 -27.66 -7.08
C GLY A 95 14.33 -27.45 -6.28
N ILE A 96 14.03 -26.19 -5.97
CA ILE A 96 12.74 -25.76 -5.41
C ILE A 96 12.10 -24.70 -6.29
N THR A 97 10.78 -24.80 -6.50
CA THR A 97 10.00 -23.77 -7.20
C THR A 97 8.64 -23.55 -6.54
N VAL A 98 7.96 -22.49 -6.97
CA VAL A 98 6.60 -22.13 -6.54
C VAL A 98 5.70 -22.01 -7.76
N ALA A 99 4.54 -22.68 -7.73
CA ALA A 99 3.56 -22.56 -8.82
C ALA A 99 3.00 -21.13 -8.89
N GLY A 100 2.95 -20.56 -10.10
CA GLY A 100 2.50 -19.18 -10.33
C GLY A 100 3.53 -18.09 -9.96
N GLY A 101 4.67 -18.46 -9.37
CA GLY A 101 5.74 -17.51 -9.00
C GLY A 101 6.89 -17.45 -10.01
N ASN A 102 7.65 -16.36 -10.00
CA ASN A 102 8.81 -16.18 -10.89
C ASN A 102 10.12 -16.74 -10.30
N TRP A 103 10.16 -18.05 -10.03
CA TRP A 103 11.29 -18.73 -9.38
C TRP A 103 12.31 -19.31 -10.38
N GLY A 104 12.15 -19.05 -11.68
CA GLY A 104 13.09 -19.40 -12.75
C GLY A 104 13.17 -20.90 -13.11
N THR A 105 12.76 -21.79 -12.21
CA THR A 105 12.71 -23.25 -12.47
C THR A 105 11.32 -23.66 -12.95
N PRO A 106 11.18 -24.22 -14.17
CA PRO A 106 9.89 -24.71 -14.66
C PRO A 106 9.30 -25.79 -13.75
N LEU A 107 7.98 -25.82 -13.61
CA LEU A 107 7.28 -26.73 -12.69
C LEU A 107 7.65 -28.20 -12.88
N GLY A 108 7.71 -28.67 -14.13
CA GLY A 108 8.07 -30.06 -14.45
C GLY A 108 9.56 -30.41 -14.33
N HIS A 109 10.40 -29.49 -13.85
CA HIS A 109 11.85 -29.67 -13.69
C HIS A 109 12.31 -29.44 -12.24
N ALA A 110 11.39 -29.15 -11.31
CA ALA A 110 11.70 -28.95 -9.91
C ALA A 110 11.35 -30.20 -9.10
N GLU A 111 12.30 -30.68 -8.29
CA GLU A 111 12.10 -31.81 -7.39
C GLU A 111 11.23 -31.43 -6.20
N VAL A 112 11.29 -30.17 -5.74
CA VAL A 112 10.46 -29.63 -4.66
C VAL A 112 9.54 -28.54 -5.20
N LEU A 113 8.23 -28.72 -5.01
CA LEU A 113 7.20 -27.76 -5.39
C LEU A 113 6.41 -27.30 -4.16
N VAL A 114 6.29 -26.00 -3.97
CA VAL A 114 5.39 -25.40 -2.97
C VAL A 114 4.32 -24.59 -3.69
N ALA A 115 3.03 -24.84 -3.42
CA ALA A 115 1.97 -24.21 -4.20
C ALA A 115 0.61 -24.22 -3.51
N ALA A 116 -0.31 -23.34 -3.93
CA ALA A 116 -1.71 -23.46 -3.56
C ALA A 116 -2.39 -24.56 -4.41
N PRO A 117 -3.43 -25.24 -3.90
CA PRO A 117 -4.09 -26.33 -4.62
C PRO A 117 -4.63 -25.95 -6.00
N ALA A 118 -5.14 -24.73 -6.16
CA ALA A 118 -5.68 -24.27 -7.45
C ALA A 118 -4.59 -24.26 -8.54
N ASP A 119 -3.40 -23.74 -8.23
CA ASP A 119 -2.29 -23.63 -9.18
C ASP A 119 -1.74 -25.01 -9.57
N VAL A 120 -1.67 -25.94 -8.60
CA VAL A 120 -1.26 -27.33 -8.88
C VAL A 120 -2.29 -28.05 -9.73
N LEU A 121 -3.58 -27.88 -9.42
CA LEU A 121 -4.64 -28.50 -10.20
C LEU A 121 -4.64 -27.99 -11.64
N GLU A 122 -4.45 -26.69 -11.84
CA GLU A 122 -4.32 -26.09 -13.17
C GLU A 122 -3.11 -26.66 -13.91
N ALA A 123 -1.94 -26.74 -13.25
CA ALA A 123 -0.72 -27.28 -13.85
C ALA A 123 -0.84 -28.76 -14.23
N VAL A 124 -1.49 -29.57 -13.40
CA VAL A 124 -1.76 -31.00 -13.69
C VAL A 124 -2.77 -31.14 -14.81
N SER A 125 -3.87 -30.38 -14.78
CA SER A 125 -4.91 -30.41 -15.81
C SER A 125 -4.37 -29.96 -17.18
N GLY A 126 -3.45 -28.99 -17.17
CA GLY A 126 -2.74 -28.50 -18.36
C GLY A 126 -1.56 -29.37 -18.81
N SER A 127 -1.30 -30.51 -18.15
CA SER A 127 -0.14 -31.38 -18.43
C SER A 127 1.23 -30.71 -18.26
N ALA A 128 1.29 -29.56 -17.59
CA ALA A 128 2.52 -28.83 -17.27
C ALA A 128 3.25 -29.44 -16.05
N LEU A 129 2.52 -30.16 -15.20
CA LEU A 129 3.04 -30.89 -14.06
C LEU A 129 2.57 -32.34 -14.08
N LYS A 130 3.52 -33.24 -13.90
CA LYS A 130 3.37 -34.70 -13.81
C LYS A 130 3.65 -35.14 -12.38
N LEU A 131 2.73 -35.87 -11.75
CA LEU A 131 2.82 -36.26 -10.33
C LEU A 131 3.30 -37.71 -10.14
N GLU A 132 3.67 -38.41 -11.21
CA GLU A 132 4.04 -39.83 -11.17
C GLU A 132 5.34 -40.09 -10.38
N ALA A 133 6.24 -39.10 -10.34
CA ALA A 133 7.51 -39.16 -9.60
C ALA A 133 7.38 -38.71 -8.13
N LEU A 134 6.16 -38.42 -7.67
CA LEU A 134 5.93 -37.82 -6.37
C LEU A 134 6.12 -38.84 -5.24
N GLU A 135 7.12 -38.62 -4.40
CA GLU A 135 7.46 -39.46 -3.25
C GLU A 135 6.79 -38.97 -1.97
N ALA A 136 6.50 -37.67 -1.86
CA ALA A 136 5.87 -37.10 -0.67
C ALA A 136 4.96 -35.91 -0.99
N VAL A 137 3.83 -35.83 -0.28
CA VAL A 137 2.89 -34.71 -0.29
C VAL A 137 2.61 -34.24 1.14
N VAL A 138 2.77 -32.95 1.37
CA VAL A 138 2.41 -32.28 2.63
C VAL A 138 1.24 -31.34 2.38
N LEU A 139 0.17 -31.49 3.15
CA LEU A 139 -0.91 -30.51 3.29
C LEU A 139 -0.60 -29.63 4.52
N ASP A 140 0.04 -28.46 4.34
CA ASP A 140 0.35 -27.52 5.43
C ASP A 140 -0.76 -26.48 5.57
N GLY A 141 -1.59 -26.63 6.60
CA GLY A 141 -2.74 -25.76 6.84
C GLY A 141 -4.03 -26.29 6.22
N ALA A 142 -4.31 -27.60 6.35
CA ALA A 142 -5.49 -28.22 5.74
C ALA A 142 -6.82 -27.55 6.13
N SER A 143 -6.96 -27.08 7.38
CA SER A 143 -8.11 -26.28 7.83
C SER A 143 -8.30 -25.00 7.04
N ASP A 144 -7.20 -24.34 6.69
CA ASP A 144 -7.22 -23.04 6.02
C ASP A 144 -7.45 -23.22 4.51
N ILE A 145 -6.87 -24.27 3.93
CA ILE A 145 -7.16 -24.70 2.55
C ILE A 145 -8.65 -25.02 2.39
N HIS A 146 -9.24 -25.76 3.34
CA HIS A 146 -10.67 -26.07 3.33
C HIS A 146 -11.53 -24.80 3.44
N ALA A 147 -11.20 -23.90 4.38
CA ALA A 147 -11.91 -22.65 4.57
C ALA A 147 -11.87 -21.70 3.36
N LEU A 148 -10.79 -21.75 2.57
CA LEU A 148 -10.61 -20.96 1.35
C LEU A 148 -11.16 -21.63 0.08
N GLY A 149 -11.81 -22.79 0.20
CA GLY A 149 -12.43 -23.49 -0.92
C GLY A 149 -11.47 -24.31 -1.79
N GLY A 150 -10.24 -24.54 -1.35
CA GLY A 150 -9.25 -25.34 -2.09
C GLY A 150 -9.42 -26.86 -1.97
N TRP A 151 -10.49 -27.33 -1.31
CA TRP A 151 -10.62 -28.74 -0.92
C TRP A 151 -10.82 -29.71 -2.09
N GLU A 152 -11.65 -29.34 -3.07
CA GLU A 152 -11.88 -30.15 -4.28
C GLU A 152 -10.59 -30.35 -5.09
N ALA A 153 -9.78 -29.30 -5.17
CA ALA A 153 -8.47 -29.37 -5.82
C ALA A 153 -7.53 -30.31 -5.07
N VAL A 154 -7.49 -30.27 -3.74
CA VAL A 154 -6.71 -31.22 -2.93
C VAL A 154 -7.13 -32.67 -3.20
N GLU A 155 -8.43 -32.97 -3.21
CA GLU A 155 -8.90 -34.33 -3.49
C GLU A 155 -8.44 -34.83 -4.85
N THR A 156 -8.59 -33.97 -5.87
CA THR A 156 -8.20 -34.27 -7.25
C THR A 156 -6.69 -34.46 -7.40
N ILE A 157 -5.87 -33.63 -6.74
CA ILE A 157 -4.41 -33.78 -6.75
C ILE A 157 -3.99 -35.11 -6.11
N LEU A 158 -4.60 -35.47 -4.98
CA LEU A 158 -4.31 -36.73 -4.28
C LEU A 158 -4.81 -37.99 -5.02
N ASP A 159 -5.73 -37.83 -5.98
CA ASP A 159 -6.15 -38.87 -6.93
C ASP A 159 -5.09 -39.15 -7.99
N HIS A 160 -4.39 -38.11 -8.44
CA HIS A 160 -3.29 -38.24 -9.42
C HIS A 160 -1.96 -38.61 -8.77
N ALA A 161 -1.79 -38.34 -7.47
CA ALA A 161 -0.61 -38.73 -6.73
C ALA A 161 -0.49 -40.28 -6.57
N PRO A 162 0.72 -40.86 -6.63
CA PRO A 162 0.97 -42.26 -6.37
C PRO A 162 0.39 -42.72 -5.02
N ARG A 163 0.01 -44.00 -4.95
CA ARG A 163 -0.63 -44.58 -3.75
C ARG A 163 0.35 -44.85 -2.62
N ASP A 164 1.61 -45.04 -2.97
CA ASP A 164 2.77 -45.26 -2.13
C ASP A 164 3.47 -43.97 -1.70
N ALA A 165 3.17 -42.83 -2.35
CA ALA A 165 3.64 -41.52 -1.93
C ALA A 165 3.29 -41.26 -0.46
N GLN A 166 4.28 -40.80 0.31
CA GLN A 166 4.09 -40.41 1.70
C GLN A 166 3.12 -39.22 1.78
N ARG A 167 2.12 -39.31 2.64
CA ARG A 167 1.10 -38.29 2.84
C ARG A 167 1.18 -37.74 4.26
N VAL A 168 1.37 -36.43 4.35
CA VAL A 168 1.50 -35.71 5.60
C VAL A 168 0.42 -34.64 5.65
N VAL A 169 -0.44 -34.68 6.67
CA VAL A 169 -1.49 -33.68 6.88
C VAL A 169 -1.19 -32.90 8.14
N ILE A 170 -1.02 -31.59 8.00
CA ILE A 170 -0.80 -30.68 9.12
C ILE A 170 -1.95 -29.69 9.16
N THR A 171 -2.68 -29.67 10.27
CA THR A 171 -3.86 -28.82 10.41
C THR A 171 -3.96 -28.21 11.81
N SER A 172 -4.57 -27.03 11.92
CA SER A 172 -4.84 -26.40 13.22
C SER A 172 -6.12 -26.96 13.86
N THR A 173 -7.10 -27.31 13.04
CA THR A 173 -8.41 -27.84 13.42
C THR A 173 -8.79 -29.02 12.52
N PHE A 174 -9.57 -29.95 13.07
CA PHE A 174 -10.19 -31.04 12.32
C PHE A 174 -11.67 -30.73 12.18
N ASN A 175 -12.21 -31.05 11.01
CA ASN A 175 -13.64 -31.05 10.71
C ASN A 175 -13.98 -32.38 10.01
N ALA A 176 -15.28 -32.63 9.79
CA ALA A 176 -15.73 -33.88 9.19
C ALA A 176 -15.05 -34.17 7.85
N ASP A 177 -14.86 -33.17 7.00
CA ASP A 177 -14.26 -33.33 5.67
C ASP A 177 -12.76 -33.67 5.75
N ILE A 178 -12.02 -33.05 6.66
CA ILE A 178 -10.60 -33.34 6.90
C ILE A 178 -10.43 -34.74 7.48
N ASP A 179 -11.26 -35.13 8.47
CA ASP A 179 -11.21 -36.47 9.05
C ASP A 179 -11.52 -37.54 8.00
N ASP A 180 -12.54 -37.29 7.17
CA ASP A 180 -12.94 -38.16 6.07
C ASP A 180 -11.85 -38.32 4.99
N LEU A 181 -11.18 -37.22 4.61
CA LEU A 181 -10.01 -37.27 3.73
C LEU A 181 -8.86 -38.07 4.36
N VAL A 182 -8.55 -37.83 5.64
CA VAL A 182 -7.52 -38.57 6.36
C VAL A 182 -7.80 -40.07 6.33
N ASP A 183 -9.02 -40.47 6.65
CA ASP A 183 -9.40 -41.88 6.74
C ASP A 183 -9.37 -42.57 5.37
N ARG A 184 -9.78 -41.88 4.30
CA ARG A 184 -9.74 -42.41 2.93
C ARG A 184 -8.33 -42.45 2.34
N ARG A 185 -7.59 -41.35 2.46
CA ARG A 185 -6.42 -41.05 1.62
C ARG A 185 -5.10 -41.15 2.37
N VAL A 186 -5.08 -41.19 3.70
CA VAL A 186 -3.86 -41.15 4.50
C VAL A 186 -3.77 -42.42 5.36
N LYS A 187 -3.79 -43.58 4.69
CA LYS A 187 -3.85 -44.89 5.35
C LYS A 187 -2.63 -45.14 6.22
N ARG A 188 -2.82 -45.84 7.34
CA ARG A 188 -1.75 -46.17 8.31
C ARG A 188 -1.03 -44.93 8.86
N ALA A 189 -1.66 -43.76 8.82
CA ALA A 189 -1.08 -42.56 9.38
C ALA A 189 -0.91 -42.67 10.89
N LEU A 190 0.28 -42.30 11.37
CA LEU A 190 0.43 -42.00 12.78
C LEU A 190 -0.25 -40.66 13.04
N ARG A 191 -1.29 -40.67 13.88
CA ARG A 191 -1.92 -39.45 14.36
C ARG A 191 -1.07 -38.92 15.52
N TYR A 192 -0.32 -37.86 15.27
CA TYR A 192 0.29 -37.09 16.35
C TYR A 192 -0.78 -36.15 16.89
N PRO A 193 -1.15 -36.27 18.18
CA PRO A 193 -1.99 -35.27 18.82
C PRO A 193 -1.31 -33.90 18.68
N PRO A 194 -2.02 -32.78 18.91
CA PRO A 194 -1.31 -31.54 19.17
C PRO A 194 -0.23 -31.90 20.18
N GLN A 195 1.03 -31.61 19.83
CA GLN A 195 2.09 -31.71 20.82
C GLN A 195 1.50 -30.98 22.03
N PRO A 196 1.42 -31.59 23.24
CA PRO A 196 1.28 -30.75 24.41
C PRO A 196 2.35 -29.71 24.18
N ALA A 197 1.93 -28.45 24.05
CA ALA A 197 2.85 -27.35 23.98
C ALA A 197 3.91 -27.70 25.02
N VAL A 198 5.20 -27.74 24.59
CA VAL A 198 6.35 -28.08 25.44
C VAL A 198 5.98 -27.69 26.86
N PRO A 199 6.13 -28.47 27.94
CA PRO A 199 5.58 -28.09 29.25
C PRO A 199 6.02 -26.72 29.84
N ASP A 200 6.69 -25.86 29.06
CA ASP A 200 6.95 -24.42 29.25
C ASP A 200 6.37 -23.46 28.16
N ALA A 201 5.65 -23.97 27.16
CA ALA A 201 4.70 -23.23 26.36
C ALA A 201 3.34 -23.46 27.02
N GLU A 202 3.13 -22.77 28.13
CA GLU A 202 1.81 -22.50 28.67
C GLU A 202 0.81 -22.28 27.50
N GLU A 203 -0.46 -22.69 27.64
CA GLU A 203 -1.54 -21.93 26.97
C GLU A 203 -1.11 -20.47 27.04
N PRO A 204 -0.97 -19.70 25.93
CA PRO A 204 -0.35 -18.40 26.00
C PRO A 204 -1.02 -17.69 27.15
N ALA A 205 -0.25 -17.50 28.24
CA ALA A 205 -0.81 -16.95 29.45
C ALA A 205 -1.50 -15.67 28.97
N PRO A 206 -2.75 -15.42 29.40
CA PRO A 206 -3.58 -14.37 28.82
C PRO A 206 -2.71 -13.14 28.62
N LEU A 207 -2.65 -12.65 27.36
CA LEU A 207 -1.75 -11.56 26.94
C LEU A 207 -1.57 -10.57 28.09
N GLU A 208 -0.33 -10.34 28.51
CA GLU A 208 -0.07 -9.51 29.70
C GLU A 208 -0.58 -8.07 29.49
N GLY A 209 -0.74 -7.66 28.22
CA GLY A 209 -1.41 -6.43 27.84
C GLY A 209 -1.28 -6.11 26.35
N ASN A 210 -1.86 -4.97 25.98
CA ASN A 210 -1.59 -4.33 24.70
C ASN A 210 -0.47 -3.30 24.89
N ILE A 211 0.39 -3.14 23.89
CA ILE A 211 1.36 -2.04 23.80
C ILE A 211 1.11 -1.26 22.53
N GLY A 212 1.14 0.07 22.62
CA GLY A 212 1.02 0.94 21.47
C GLY A 212 2.34 1.06 20.72
N TYR A 213 2.29 1.16 19.40
CA TYR A 213 3.47 1.53 18.61
C TYR A 213 3.11 2.55 17.52
N ALA A 214 4.09 3.37 17.15
CA ALA A 214 3.95 4.32 16.06
C ALA A 214 5.18 4.34 15.16
N LEU A 215 4.94 4.35 13.85
CA LEU A 215 5.98 4.47 12.83
C LEU A 215 6.37 5.93 12.69
N VAL A 216 7.61 6.27 13.07
CA VAL A 216 8.13 7.64 13.04
C VAL A 216 9.56 7.60 12.47
N PRO A 217 9.83 8.29 11.34
CA PRO A 217 11.19 8.45 10.84
C PRO A 217 12.08 9.09 11.90
N GLU A 218 13.35 8.67 11.99
CA GLU A 218 14.27 9.12 13.05
C GLU A 218 14.29 10.64 13.23
N ARG A 219 14.43 11.38 12.11
CA ARG A 219 14.43 12.84 12.06
C ARG A 219 13.18 13.52 12.63
N GLN A 220 12.06 12.80 12.76
CA GLN A 220 10.77 13.31 13.23
C GLN A 220 10.44 12.85 14.65
N LYS A 221 11.21 11.92 15.25
CA LYS A 221 10.89 11.35 16.57
C LYS A 221 10.82 12.43 17.66
N VAL A 222 11.78 13.36 17.67
CA VAL A 222 11.81 14.44 18.68
C VAL A 222 10.60 15.38 18.54
N ASP A 223 10.23 15.77 17.32
CA ASP A 223 9.08 16.65 17.09
C ASP A 223 7.75 15.94 17.39
N THR A 224 7.68 14.63 17.17
CA THR A 224 6.55 13.80 17.57
C THR A 224 6.45 13.68 19.09
N LEU A 225 7.56 13.45 19.79
CA LEU A 225 7.59 13.43 21.24
C LEU A 225 7.10 14.76 21.82
N ALA A 226 7.64 15.88 21.34
CA ALA A 226 7.22 17.20 21.79
C ALA A 226 5.69 17.40 21.66
N ARG A 227 5.07 16.94 20.57
CA ARG A 227 3.61 16.99 20.40
C ARG A 227 2.87 16.10 21.40
N LEU A 228 3.31 14.86 21.57
CA LEU A 228 2.72 13.92 22.52
C LEU A 228 2.81 14.42 23.97
N LEU A 229 3.94 15.02 24.35
CA LEU A 229 4.15 15.59 25.67
C LEU A 229 3.32 16.86 25.87
N GLY A 230 3.21 17.71 24.85
CA GLY A 230 2.41 18.94 24.89
C GLY A 230 0.92 18.68 25.14
N GLU A 231 0.35 17.62 24.59
CA GLU A 231 -1.04 17.20 24.84
C GLU A 231 -1.27 16.63 26.25
N GLN A 232 -0.19 16.30 26.99
CA GLN A 232 -0.26 15.57 28.26
C GLN A 232 0.27 16.35 29.47
N ARG A 233 0.50 17.66 29.34
CA ARG A 233 0.92 18.55 30.45
C ARG A 233 -0.03 18.59 31.66
N GLU A 234 -1.25 18.10 31.51
CA GLU A 234 -2.26 18.05 32.60
C GLU A 234 -2.29 16.72 33.36
N ARG A 235 -1.39 15.76 33.06
CA ARG A 235 -1.33 14.48 33.79
C ARG A 235 -0.70 14.67 35.18
N GLU A 236 -1.20 13.91 36.16
CA GLU A 236 -0.71 13.93 37.54
C GLU A 236 0.73 13.42 37.69
N GLN A 237 1.25 12.69 36.69
CA GLN A 237 2.60 12.10 36.71
C GLN A 237 3.28 12.30 35.35
N PRO A 238 4.56 12.71 35.33
CA PRO A 238 5.29 12.90 34.08
C PRO A 238 5.48 11.56 33.35
N PRO A 239 5.40 11.56 32.01
CA PRO A 239 5.76 10.39 31.23
C PRO A 239 7.27 10.12 31.33
N VAL A 240 7.63 8.83 31.30
CA VAL A 240 9.01 8.37 31.33
C VAL A 240 9.44 7.90 29.94
N LEU A 241 10.52 8.48 29.44
CA LEU A 241 11.09 8.21 28.13
C LEU A 241 12.33 7.31 28.26
N PHE A 242 12.27 6.13 27.67
CA PHE A 242 13.39 5.19 27.60
C PHE A 242 14.18 5.35 26.31
N CYS A 243 15.49 5.50 26.44
CA CYS A 243 16.43 5.47 25.32
C CYS A 243 17.27 4.18 25.34
N ARG A 244 17.92 3.86 24.22
CA ARG A 244 18.78 2.68 24.12
C ARG A 244 20.17 2.87 24.73
N THR A 245 20.69 4.08 24.72
CA THR A 245 22.05 4.45 25.15
C THR A 245 22.01 5.75 25.94
N ASP A 246 22.93 5.94 26.89
CA ASP A 246 23.01 7.17 27.70
C ASP A 246 23.27 8.41 26.87
N GLU A 247 24.11 8.30 25.83
CA GLU A 247 24.35 9.37 24.86
C GLU A 247 23.06 9.82 24.20
N ARG A 248 22.21 8.88 23.76
CA ARG A 248 20.88 9.19 23.20
C ARG A 248 19.93 9.80 24.21
N ALA A 249 19.95 9.33 25.46
CA ALA A 249 19.15 9.92 26.52
C ALA A 249 19.50 11.41 26.69
N ALA A 250 20.81 11.73 26.72
CA ALA A 250 21.29 13.11 26.80
C ALA A 250 20.89 13.94 25.57
N GLU A 251 21.07 13.42 24.35
CA GLU A 251 20.67 14.10 23.11
C GLU A 251 19.17 14.41 23.07
N VAL A 252 18.33 13.45 23.46
CA VAL A 252 16.88 13.63 23.44
C VAL A 252 16.43 14.58 24.55
N ALA A 253 17.03 14.50 25.74
CA ALA A 253 16.78 15.44 26.82
C ALA A 253 17.10 16.88 26.40
N GLU A 254 18.28 17.14 25.83
CA GLU A 254 18.67 18.46 25.33
C GLU A 254 17.70 18.96 24.24
N ALA A 255 17.33 18.08 23.30
CA ALA A 255 16.44 18.43 22.21
C ALA A 255 15.00 18.76 22.68
N LEU A 256 14.53 18.15 23.77
CA LEU A 256 13.25 18.46 24.42
C LEU A 256 13.34 19.76 25.23
N THR A 257 14.43 19.98 25.96
CA THR A 257 14.68 21.24 26.69
C THR A 257 14.69 22.44 25.75
N LEU A 258 15.35 22.33 24.59
CA LEU A 258 15.35 23.39 23.56
C LEU A 258 13.94 23.69 23.00
N ARG A 259 13.01 22.74 23.09
CA ARG A 259 11.60 22.89 22.70
C ARG A 259 10.71 23.38 23.84
N GLY A 260 11.29 23.71 25.00
CA GLY A 260 10.61 24.29 26.15
C GLY A 260 9.99 23.28 27.11
N PHE A 261 10.43 22.01 27.07
CA PHE A 261 10.05 20.99 28.05
C PHE A 261 11.02 20.97 29.23
N LEU A 262 10.49 20.90 30.45
CA LEU A 262 11.29 20.66 31.65
C LEU A 262 11.61 19.16 31.74
N VAL A 263 12.86 18.80 31.46
CA VAL A 263 13.34 17.42 31.59
C VAL A 263 13.95 17.24 32.97
N GLY A 264 13.38 16.35 33.77
CA GLY A 264 13.78 16.13 35.17
C GLY A 264 13.93 14.65 35.52
N GLU A 265 14.13 14.38 36.80
CA GLU A 265 14.11 13.02 37.35
C GLU A 265 12.67 12.47 37.41
N VAL A 266 12.51 11.16 37.59
CA VAL A 266 11.19 10.50 37.54
C VAL A 266 10.23 11.01 38.62
N ASP A 267 10.76 11.39 39.79
CA ASP A 267 9.98 11.91 40.93
C ASP A 267 9.92 13.43 41.00
N ASP A 268 10.43 14.13 39.99
CA ASP A 268 10.35 15.57 39.92
C ASP A 268 8.94 16.01 39.50
N ALA A 269 8.20 16.57 40.45
CA ALA A 269 6.83 17.04 40.25
C ALA A 269 6.73 18.25 39.30
N ASP A 270 7.82 19.00 39.10
CA ASP A 270 7.87 20.15 38.21
C ASP A 270 8.34 19.76 36.78
N ALA A 271 8.72 18.49 36.56
CA ALA A 271 9.16 18.01 35.26
C ALA A 271 7.98 17.74 34.29
N ASP A 272 8.14 18.16 33.03
CA ASP A 272 7.22 17.80 31.95
C ASP A 272 7.43 16.35 31.47
N VAL A 273 8.66 15.82 31.62
CA VAL A 273 9.08 14.49 31.17
C VAL A 273 10.33 14.05 31.91
N ALA A 274 10.44 12.77 32.23
CA ALA A 274 11.68 12.18 32.70
C ALA A 274 12.31 11.33 31.60
N VAL A 275 13.60 11.55 31.31
CA VAL A 275 14.36 10.78 30.32
C VAL A 275 15.34 9.89 31.06
N VAL A 276 15.24 8.58 30.85
CA VAL A 276 16.04 7.61 31.58
C VAL A 276 17.07 6.90 30.70
N ALA A 277 18.17 6.56 31.35
CA ALA A 277 19.37 5.96 30.79
C ALA A 277 19.15 4.54 30.24
N ALA A 278 20.17 4.03 29.55
CA ALA A 278 20.17 2.65 29.08
C ALA A 278 20.13 1.67 30.25
N GLY A 279 19.32 0.62 30.11
CA GLY A 279 19.19 -0.41 31.14
C GLY A 279 18.16 -0.12 32.22
N THR A 280 17.80 1.14 32.49
CA THR A 280 16.73 1.47 33.45
C THR A 280 15.38 0.94 32.96
N THR A 281 14.62 0.35 33.88
CA THR A 281 13.30 -0.24 33.65
C THR A 281 12.23 0.42 34.51
N ARG A 282 10.95 0.23 34.14
CA ARG A 282 9.82 0.72 34.95
C ARG A 282 9.77 0.01 36.31
N ALA A 283 10.11 -1.28 36.34
CA ALA A 283 10.11 -2.07 37.57
C ALA A 283 11.15 -1.55 38.57
N GLU A 284 12.38 -1.27 38.12
CA GLU A 284 13.44 -0.70 38.97
C GLU A 284 13.04 0.67 39.54
N LEU A 285 12.47 1.55 38.69
CA LEU A 285 11.96 2.85 39.15
C LEU A 285 10.87 2.69 40.22
N ALA A 286 9.97 1.72 40.06
CA ALA A 286 8.93 1.45 41.04
C ALA A 286 9.49 0.88 42.36
N GLU A 287 10.54 0.05 42.31
CA GLU A 287 11.25 -0.44 43.49
C GLU A 287 11.98 0.67 44.25
N GLU A 288 12.48 1.67 43.52
CA GLU A 288 13.09 2.89 44.07
C GLU A 288 12.04 3.86 44.67
N GLY A 289 10.75 3.51 44.57
CA GLY A 289 9.64 4.30 45.12
C GLY A 289 9.10 5.34 44.15
N ALA A 290 9.57 5.35 42.90
CA ALA A 290 9.21 6.36 41.93
C ALA A 290 7.83 6.12 41.31
N THR A 291 7.05 7.18 41.15
CA THR A 291 5.68 7.05 40.62
C THR A 291 5.67 7.24 39.11
N VAL A 292 5.81 6.13 38.38
CA VAL A 292 5.97 6.15 36.91
C VAL A 292 4.61 6.33 36.22
N GLY A 293 4.47 7.47 35.53
CA GLY A 293 3.35 7.75 34.63
C GLY A 293 3.36 6.88 33.37
N ARG A 294 2.98 7.46 32.23
CA ARG A 294 2.99 6.75 30.93
C ARG A 294 4.42 6.47 30.48
N THR A 295 4.68 5.26 29.96
CA THR A 295 5.99 4.88 29.44
C THR A 295 6.06 5.06 27.92
N ILE A 296 7.16 5.67 27.46
CA ILE A 296 7.44 5.86 26.05
C ILE A 296 8.84 5.33 25.75
N SER A 297 8.99 4.45 24.78
CA SER A 297 10.31 4.06 24.27
C SER A 297 10.63 4.87 23.02
N TYR A 298 11.73 5.63 23.06
CA TYR A 298 12.25 6.39 21.91
C TYR A 298 12.88 5.48 20.85
N ASP A 299 13.49 4.39 21.32
CA ASP A 299 14.11 3.34 20.52
C ASP A 299 13.41 2.00 20.81
N VAL A 300 13.34 1.11 19.83
CA VAL A 300 12.76 -0.22 20.06
C VAL A 300 13.60 -1.00 21.08
N PRO A 301 12.98 -1.59 22.12
CA PRO A 301 13.69 -2.45 23.06
C PRO A 301 14.46 -3.59 22.37
N ALA A 302 15.64 -3.93 22.90
CA ALA A 302 16.54 -4.88 22.26
C ALA A 302 16.03 -6.33 22.32
N ASP A 303 15.31 -6.69 23.39
CA ASP A 303 14.80 -8.05 23.63
C ASP A 303 13.48 -8.01 24.41
N GLU A 304 12.87 -9.19 24.60
CA GLU A 304 11.60 -9.33 25.30
C GLU A 304 11.64 -8.90 26.77
N ARG A 305 12.78 -9.10 27.44
CA ARG A 305 12.93 -8.79 28.87
C ARG A 305 12.93 -7.29 29.08
N VAL A 306 13.68 -6.57 28.26
CA VAL A 306 13.71 -5.11 28.29
C VAL A 306 12.35 -4.53 27.91
N LEU A 307 11.68 -5.10 26.89
CA LEU A 307 10.34 -4.67 26.49
C LEU A 307 9.32 -4.83 27.63
N ALA A 308 9.27 -6.01 28.25
CA ALA A 308 8.38 -6.32 29.37
C ALA A 308 8.71 -5.49 30.61
N ALA A 309 9.99 -5.31 30.95
CA ALA A 309 10.40 -4.54 32.12
C ALA A 309 10.14 -3.03 31.98
N ARG A 310 10.14 -2.49 30.76
CA ARG A 310 9.83 -1.07 30.49
C ARG A 310 8.33 -0.79 30.38
N HIS A 311 7.56 -1.71 29.80
CA HIS A 311 6.16 -1.45 29.41
C HIS A 311 5.13 -2.39 30.03
N GLY A 312 5.55 -3.41 30.78
CA GLY A 312 4.67 -4.37 31.43
C GLY A 312 3.66 -3.68 32.34
N GLY A 313 2.38 -4.01 32.17
CA GLY A 313 1.27 -3.46 32.95
C GLY A 313 0.85 -2.04 32.61
N ASP A 314 1.57 -1.32 31.75
CA ASP A 314 1.19 0.03 31.29
C ASP A 314 0.32 -0.06 30.02
N ARG A 315 -0.97 0.26 30.18
CA ARG A 315 -1.95 0.22 29.08
C ARG A 315 -1.80 1.36 28.08
N ASP A 316 -1.11 2.43 28.46
CA ASP A 316 -0.87 3.61 27.63
C ASP A 316 0.54 3.58 27.00
N ALA A 317 1.33 2.51 27.22
CA ALA A 317 2.68 2.37 26.73
C ALA A 317 2.79 2.61 25.21
N LEU A 318 3.82 3.36 24.79
CA LEU A 318 4.05 3.69 23.39
C LEU A 318 5.50 3.46 22.98
N ILE A 319 5.70 2.83 21.83
CA ILE A 319 7.03 2.62 21.24
C ILE A 319 7.11 3.39 19.93
N LEU A 320 8.10 4.27 19.82
CA LEU A 320 8.44 4.96 18.57
C LEU A 320 9.47 4.13 17.80
N LEU A 321 9.21 3.87 16.53
CA LEU A 321 10.13 3.07 15.72
C LEU A 321 10.10 3.45 14.24
N GLU A 322 11.15 3.12 13.52
CA GLU A 322 11.19 3.21 12.07
C GLU A 322 10.59 1.96 11.40
N SER A 323 10.17 2.06 10.13
CA SER A 323 9.57 0.94 9.40
C SER A 323 10.44 -0.33 9.39
N ARG A 324 11.77 -0.16 9.33
CA ARG A 324 12.76 -1.25 9.36
C ARG A 324 12.80 -2.01 10.70
N GLU A 325 12.34 -1.38 11.78
CA GLU A 325 12.39 -1.96 13.14
C GLU A 325 11.08 -2.69 13.50
N LEU A 326 10.07 -2.66 12.62
CA LEU A 326 8.76 -3.24 12.89
C LEU A 326 8.80 -4.78 13.02
N ALA A 327 9.65 -5.44 12.23
CA ALA A 327 9.84 -6.88 12.33
C ALA A 327 10.43 -7.25 13.70
N HIS A 328 11.45 -6.50 14.14
CA HIS A 328 12.08 -6.66 15.45
C HIS A 328 11.09 -6.43 16.61
N LEU A 329 10.28 -5.38 16.54
CA LEU A 329 9.24 -5.13 17.54
C LEU A 329 8.21 -6.28 17.61
N ARG A 330 7.78 -6.80 16.46
CA ARG A 330 6.80 -7.89 16.42
C ARG A 330 7.34 -9.16 17.05
N ASP A 331 8.58 -9.51 16.74
CA ASP A 331 9.26 -10.67 17.30
C ASP A 331 9.48 -10.54 18.82
N THR A 332 10.03 -9.40 19.27
CA THR A 332 10.24 -9.13 20.69
C THR A 332 8.93 -9.05 21.47
N ALA A 333 7.88 -8.44 20.92
CA ALA A 333 6.56 -8.39 21.56
C ALA A 333 5.90 -9.77 21.63
N GLN A 334 6.07 -10.61 20.60
CA GLN A 334 5.60 -12.00 20.62
C GLN A 334 6.29 -12.80 21.73
N ARG A 335 7.63 -12.68 21.85
CA ARG A 335 8.41 -13.32 22.93
C ARG A 335 8.04 -12.76 24.32
N ALA A 336 7.71 -11.47 24.41
CA ALA A 336 7.25 -10.81 25.63
C ALA A 336 5.76 -11.06 25.94
N ARG A 337 5.02 -11.77 25.08
CA ARG A 337 3.58 -12.01 25.22
C ARG A 337 2.73 -10.73 25.30
N LEU A 338 3.20 -9.66 24.65
CA LEU A 338 2.51 -8.38 24.52
C LEU A 338 1.94 -8.25 23.11
N ARG A 339 0.76 -7.61 22.99
CA ARG A 339 0.15 -7.37 21.68
C ARG A 339 0.47 -5.96 21.16
N PRO A 340 1.28 -5.82 20.09
CA PRO A 340 1.56 -4.52 19.49
C PRO A 340 0.35 -4.00 18.71
N LEU A 341 -0.13 -2.82 19.07
CA LEU A 341 -1.24 -2.11 18.41
C LEU A 341 -0.72 -0.84 17.75
N ALA A 342 -1.01 -0.67 16.46
CA ALA A 342 -0.67 0.56 15.77
C ALA A 342 -1.48 1.73 16.35
N VAL A 343 -0.79 2.76 16.80
CA VAL A 343 -1.39 4.00 17.31
C VAL A 343 -1.23 5.07 16.25
N THR A 344 -2.34 5.74 15.92
CA THR A 344 -2.30 6.96 15.12
C THR A 344 -1.83 8.09 16.01
N LEU A 345 -0.65 8.63 15.70
CA LEU A 345 -0.14 9.80 16.41
C LEU A 345 -0.90 11.06 15.98
N PRO A 346 -1.00 12.07 16.86
CA PRO A 346 -1.43 13.39 16.46
C PRO A 346 -0.44 13.94 15.40
N GLU A 347 -0.82 13.83 14.13
CA GLU A 347 -0.10 14.49 13.04
C GLU A 347 -0.21 16.01 13.24
N ALA A 348 0.79 16.76 12.76
CA ALA A 348 0.71 18.22 12.76
C ALA A 348 -0.46 18.65 11.86
N GLY A 349 -1.63 18.88 12.47
CA GLY A 349 -2.84 19.35 11.82
C GLY A 349 -3.98 18.33 11.84
N ALA A 350 -5.07 18.67 12.55
CA ALA A 350 -6.34 17.93 12.57
C ALA A 350 -6.98 17.70 11.18
N GLY A 351 -6.47 18.35 10.13
CA GLY A 351 -6.87 18.13 8.74
C GLY A 351 -6.38 16.80 8.14
N ALA A 352 -5.20 16.32 8.52
CA ALA A 352 -4.58 15.17 7.85
C ALA A 352 -5.29 13.83 8.16
N SER A 353 -5.79 13.65 9.40
CA SER A 353 -6.55 12.45 9.78
C SER A 353 -7.94 12.39 9.12
N ALA A 354 -8.60 13.55 8.97
CA ALA A 354 -9.86 13.66 8.24
C ALA A 354 -9.66 13.43 6.73
N GLU A 355 -8.56 13.95 6.17
CA GLU A 355 -8.15 13.74 4.78
C GLU A 355 -7.82 12.26 4.52
N LEU A 356 -7.06 11.59 5.41
CA LEU A 356 -6.77 10.15 5.32
C LEU A 356 -8.04 9.29 5.41
N THR A 357 -8.98 9.68 6.26
CA THR A 357 -10.28 9.00 6.38
C THR A 357 -11.14 9.19 5.13
N ALA A 358 -11.18 10.40 4.57
CA ALA A 358 -11.88 10.71 3.33
C ALA A 358 -11.24 9.99 2.13
N PHE A 359 -9.91 9.97 2.06
CA PHE A 359 -9.13 9.29 1.03
C PHE A 359 -9.34 7.78 1.08
N ARG A 360 -9.34 7.17 2.27
CA ARG A 360 -9.66 5.75 2.44
C ARG A 360 -11.07 5.40 1.95
N ARG A 361 -12.04 6.31 2.11
CA ARG A 361 -13.40 6.16 1.59
C ARG A 361 -13.44 6.29 0.06
N GLU A 362 -12.69 7.24 -0.49
CA GLU A 362 -12.54 7.45 -1.95
C GLU A 362 -11.93 6.22 -2.62
N MET A 363 -10.84 5.67 -2.07
CA MET A 363 -10.22 4.43 -2.55
C MET A 363 -11.19 3.24 -2.50
N ARG A 364 -11.95 3.08 -1.41
CA ARG A 364 -12.95 1.99 -1.30
C ARG A 364 -14.07 2.10 -2.33
N ARG A 365 -14.44 3.32 -2.72
CA ARG A 365 -15.43 3.55 -3.78
C ARG A 365 -14.83 3.20 -5.15
N ALA A 366 -13.64 3.69 -5.45
CA ALA A 366 -12.95 3.40 -6.71
C ALA A 366 -12.75 1.89 -6.92
N LEU A 367 -12.34 1.15 -5.88
CA LEU A 367 -12.20 -0.31 -5.92
C LEU A 367 -13.50 -1.08 -6.21
N ARG A 368 -14.68 -0.47 -6.06
CA ARG A 368 -15.98 -1.11 -6.29
C ARG A 368 -16.68 -0.64 -7.55
N GLU A 369 -16.46 0.61 -7.93
CA GLU A 369 -17.27 1.32 -8.92
C GLU A 369 -16.49 1.70 -10.17
N GLU A 370 -15.15 1.77 -10.11
CA GLU A 370 -14.31 2.17 -11.24
C GLU A 370 -13.71 0.96 -11.95
N ASP A 371 -13.53 1.09 -13.27
CA ASP A 371 -12.76 0.14 -14.07
C ASP A 371 -11.27 0.44 -13.91
N LEU A 372 -10.57 -0.47 -13.23
CA LEU A 372 -9.15 -0.34 -12.88
C LEU A 372 -8.22 -1.06 -13.87
N GLY A 373 -8.74 -1.61 -14.97
CA GLY A 373 -7.95 -2.44 -15.89
C GLY A 373 -6.73 -1.72 -16.48
N ALA A 374 -6.88 -0.45 -16.85
CA ALA A 374 -5.78 0.35 -17.39
C ALA A 374 -4.70 0.66 -16.34
N GLN A 375 -5.09 0.86 -15.08
CA GLN A 375 -4.20 1.14 -13.97
C GLN A 375 -3.46 -0.12 -13.54
N LEU A 376 -4.14 -1.27 -13.54
CA LEU A 376 -3.51 -2.57 -13.26
C LEU A 376 -2.42 -2.87 -14.28
N LEU A 377 -2.66 -2.66 -15.58
CA LEU A 377 -1.65 -2.87 -16.63
C LEU A 377 -0.39 -1.99 -16.44
N VAL A 378 -0.54 -0.78 -15.91
CA VAL A 378 0.58 0.14 -15.64
C VAL A 378 1.34 -0.25 -14.38
N LEU A 379 0.64 -0.79 -13.37
CA LEU A 379 1.21 -1.10 -12.07
C LEU A 379 1.76 -2.53 -11.99
N GLU A 380 1.31 -3.45 -12.84
CA GLU A 380 1.73 -4.86 -12.87
C GLU A 380 3.26 -5.02 -12.88
N PRO A 381 4.02 -4.31 -13.76
CA PRO A 381 5.48 -4.43 -13.76
C PRO A 381 6.12 -3.92 -12.46
N LEU A 382 5.49 -2.94 -11.80
CA LEU A 382 5.99 -2.43 -10.53
C LEU A 382 5.74 -3.40 -9.38
N PHE A 383 4.73 -4.26 -9.48
CA PHE A 383 4.47 -5.31 -8.50
C PHE A 383 5.47 -6.47 -8.60
N GLU A 384 6.14 -6.64 -9.74
CA GLU A 384 7.27 -7.57 -9.89
C GLU A 384 8.53 -7.08 -9.15
N GLU A 385 8.71 -5.75 -9.03
CA GLU A 385 9.90 -5.14 -8.42
C GLU A 385 9.70 -4.75 -6.94
N PHE A 386 8.48 -4.36 -6.56
CA PHE A 386 8.16 -3.83 -5.23
C PHE A 386 6.85 -4.42 -4.72
N SER A 387 6.71 -4.54 -3.40
CA SER A 387 5.47 -5.08 -2.84
C SER A 387 4.26 -4.23 -3.23
N PRO A 388 3.06 -4.81 -3.43
CA PRO A 388 1.85 -4.05 -3.72
C PRO A 388 1.56 -2.95 -2.68
N LEU A 389 1.99 -3.16 -1.44
CA LEU A 389 1.91 -2.16 -0.37
C LEU A 389 2.83 -0.97 -0.61
N GLU A 390 4.07 -1.19 -1.03
CA GLU A 390 5.04 -0.13 -1.34
C GLU A 390 4.64 0.65 -2.58
N VAL A 391 4.17 -0.03 -3.63
CA VAL A 391 3.66 0.60 -4.85
C VAL A 391 2.41 1.42 -4.52
N ALA A 392 1.48 0.90 -3.72
CA ALA A 392 0.29 1.64 -3.27
C ALA A 392 0.67 2.85 -2.38
N ALA A 393 1.66 2.69 -1.50
CA ALA A 393 2.17 3.79 -0.67
C ALA A 393 2.83 4.88 -1.53
N ALA A 394 3.64 4.50 -2.53
CA ALA A 394 4.29 5.41 -3.46
C ALA A 394 3.26 6.13 -4.34
N ALA A 395 2.29 5.42 -4.91
CA ALA A 395 1.20 6.00 -5.69
C ALA A 395 0.37 7.00 -4.86
N THR A 396 0.03 6.63 -3.63
CA THR A 396 -0.70 7.49 -2.68
C THR A 396 0.11 8.73 -2.32
N ALA A 397 1.42 8.59 -2.08
CA ALA A 397 2.31 9.72 -1.80
C ALA A 397 2.41 10.68 -2.99
N LEU A 398 2.46 10.17 -4.23
CA LEU A 398 2.46 10.99 -5.45
C LEU A 398 1.12 11.70 -5.68
N LEU A 399 -0.01 11.04 -5.41
CA LEU A 399 -1.34 11.64 -5.50
C LEU A 399 -1.53 12.76 -4.47
N ARG A 400 -1.02 12.59 -3.25
CA ARG A 400 -1.01 13.65 -2.23
C ARG A 400 -0.15 14.83 -2.65
N ARG A 401 1.00 14.60 -3.29
CA ARG A 401 1.84 15.70 -3.85
C ARG A 401 1.15 16.48 -4.96
N ARG A 402 0.18 15.87 -5.67
CA ARG A 402 -0.63 16.53 -6.70
C ARG A 402 -1.86 17.27 -6.15
N ARG A 403 -2.30 17.00 -4.92
CA ARG A 403 -3.34 17.76 -4.22
C ARG A 403 -2.67 18.76 -3.25
N PRO A 404 -2.37 20.01 -3.65
CA PRO A 404 -1.95 21.01 -2.68
C PRO A 404 -3.15 21.35 -1.78
N ALA A 405 -3.01 21.09 -0.47
CA ALA A 405 -3.74 21.64 0.68
C ALA A 405 -5.03 22.46 0.41
N ALA A 406 -6.02 21.87 -0.24
CA ALA A 406 -7.32 22.49 -0.53
C ALA A 406 -8.44 21.77 0.24
N SER A 407 -8.29 21.70 1.57
CA SER A 407 -9.37 21.41 2.53
C SER A 407 -8.85 21.51 3.96
N ALA A 408 -8.28 22.65 4.32
CA ALA A 408 -8.00 23.02 5.71
C ALA A 408 -9.07 23.96 6.30
N GLU A 409 -10.18 24.18 5.60
CA GLU A 409 -11.31 24.98 6.09
C GLU A 409 -12.55 24.10 6.22
N ALA A 410 -12.77 23.60 7.43
CA ALA A 410 -14.07 23.45 8.11
C ALA A 410 -13.92 22.49 9.30
N ALA A 411 -13.18 22.91 10.33
CA ALA A 411 -13.42 22.38 11.67
C ALA A 411 -14.70 23.06 12.20
N PRO A 412 -15.76 22.33 12.58
CA PRO A 412 -16.90 22.94 13.24
C PRO A 412 -16.54 23.23 14.70
N THR A 413 -16.57 24.50 15.07
CA THR A 413 -16.46 24.94 16.47
C THR A 413 -17.67 24.42 17.27
N PRO A 414 -17.49 23.85 18.47
CA PRO A 414 -18.61 23.50 19.33
C PRO A 414 -19.05 24.73 20.11
N SER A 415 -20.21 25.31 19.79
CA SER A 415 -20.86 26.32 20.65
C SER A 415 -22.15 25.78 21.23
N ALA A 416 -22.22 25.88 22.56
CA ALA A 416 -23.25 25.36 23.44
C ALA A 416 -24.66 25.94 23.23
N GLN A 417 -25.65 25.04 23.31
CA GLN A 417 -26.94 25.10 24.03
C GLN A 417 -27.91 26.31 23.93
N PRO A 418 -29.21 26.08 24.19
CA PRO A 418 -30.32 26.63 23.42
C PRO A 418 -31.05 27.80 24.10
N ALA A 419 -31.62 28.72 23.31
CA ALA A 419 -32.62 29.67 23.81
C ALA A 419 -33.68 30.02 22.76
N GLU A 420 -34.88 29.56 23.10
CA GLU A 420 -36.24 29.90 22.67
C GLU A 420 -36.54 31.27 22.01
N ARG A 421 -37.49 31.18 21.05
CA ARG A 421 -38.69 32.04 20.91
C ARG A 421 -38.58 33.34 20.12
N ALA A 422 -39.07 33.31 18.88
CA ALA A 422 -40.36 33.90 18.49
C ALA A 422 -40.44 34.06 16.96
N ALA A 423 -41.31 33.29 16.31
CA ALA A 423 -41.72 33.55 14.94
C ALA A 423 -43.23 33.42 14.83
N ARG A 424 -43.88 34.47 14.30
CA ARG A 424 -45.07 34.50 13.41
C ARG A 424 -45.72 35.89 13.42
N PRO A 425 -46.58 36.26 12.43
CA PRO A 425 -46.75 35.71 11.07
C PRO A 425 -47.06 36.78 9.96
N ALA A 426 -47.17 36.31 8.70
CA ALA A 426 -48.11 36.67 7.60
C ALA A 426 -47.39 36.77 6.24
N ALA A 427 -47.47 35.74 5.37
CA ALA A 427 -48.47 35.53 4.30
C ALA A 427 -48.24 36.46 3.08
N GLU A 428 -48.04 36.01 1.83
CA GLU A 428 -48.89 35.13 1.01
C GLU A 428 -48.14 34.40 -0.14
N ARG A 429 -48.43 33.10 -0.24
CA ARG A 429 -48.80 32.28 -1.42
C ARG A 429 -48.26 32.62 -2.83
N ALA A 430 -47.51 31.68 -3.42
CA ALA A 430 -48.03 30.73 -4.43
C ALA A 430 -46.95 29.70 -4.85
N THR A 431 -47.33 28.42 -4.95
CA THR A 431 -46.56 27.25 -5.44
C THR A 431 -47.33 26.61 -6.62
N PRO A 432 -46.88 25.52 -7.27
CA PRO A 432 -45.54 25.12 -7.76
C PRO A 432 -45.59 24.59 -9.23
N SER A 433 -44.45 24.44 -9.91
CA SER A 433 -44.11 23.23 -10.74
C SER A 433 -42.79 23.39 -11.52
N ALA A 434 -42.04 22.28 -11.57
CA ALA A 434 -40.92 21.93 -12.46
C ALA A 434 -39.59 22.68 -12.28
N GLY A 435 -38.80 22.22 -11.31
CA GLY A 435 -37.43 22.65 -11.07
C GLY A 435 -36.46 22.21 -12.17
N ALA A 436 -35.87 23.20 -12.83
CA ALA A 436 -34.51 23.13 -13.33
C ALA A 436 -33.63 23.92 -12.35
N ALA A 437 -32.59 23.30 -11.81
CA ALA A 437 -31.66 23.94 -10.87
C ALA A 437 -31.01 25.19 -11.50
N PRO A 438 -30.82 26.31 -10.77
CA PRO A 438 -30.10 27.46 -11.29
C PRO A 438 -28.61 27.14 -11.40
N ALA A 439 -28.02 27.38 -12.58
CA ALA A 439 -26.58 27.32 -12.77
C ALA A 439 -25.92 28.48 -11.99
N THR A 440 -25.12 28.14 -10.97
CA THR A 440 -24.37 29.09 -10.13
C THR A 440 -23.22 29.79 -10.87
N TRP A 441 -22.89 29.35 -12.09
CA TRP A 441 -21.77 29.85 -12.87
C TRP A 441 -22.21 30.46 -14.21
N ALA A 442 -21.70 31.64 -14.51
CA ALA A 442 -21.81 32.32 -15.79
C ALA A 442 -20.52 32.13 -16.60
N ARG A 443 -20.65 31.91 -17.92
CA ARG A 443 -19.52 31.73 -18.83
C ARG A 443 -19.18 33.04 -19.54
N LEU A 444 -17.91 33.41 -19.51
CA LEU A 444 -17.37 34.61 -20.14
C LEU A 444 -16.41 34.23 -21.26
N TYR A 445 -16.58 34.87 -22.40
CA TYR A 445 -15.66 34.83 -23.54
C TYR A 445 -14.58 35.89 -23.37
N VAL A 446 -13.32 35.50 -23.51
CA VAL A 446 -12.15 36.36 -23.43
C VAL A 446 -11.42 36.29 -24.77
N GLY A 447 -11.22 37.43 -25.44
CA GLY A 447 -10.64 37.52 -26.78
C GLY A 447 -9.13 37.23 -26.91
N VAL A 448 -8.54 36.47 -25.98
CA VAL A 448 -7.14 36.03 -26.04
C VAL A 448 -7.02 34.53 -25.80
N GLY A 449 -6.11 33.87 -26.51
CA GLY A 449 -5.96 32.41 -26.54
C GLY A 449 -4.52 31.91 -26.44
N SER A 450 -4.31 30.62 -26.73
CA SER A 450 -3.00 29.97 -26.62
C SER A 450 -1.95 30.55 -27.58
N ARG A 451 -2.36 31.05 -28.77
CA ARG A 451 -1.47 31.72 -29.73
C ARG A 451 -0.95 33.06 -29.23
N ASP A 452 -1.60 33.63 -28.21
CA ASP A 452 -1.17 34.84 -27.52
C ASP A 452 -0.22 34.53 -26.34
N GLY A 453 0.14 33.26 -26.13
CA GLY A 453 1.04 32.84 -25.05
C GLY A 453 0.42 32.94 -23.65
N ILE A 454 -0.92 32.93 -23.59
CA ILE A 454 -1.71 33.06 -22.36
C ILE A 454 -1.78 31.71 -21.65
N ARG A 455 -1.43 31.71 -20.37
CA ARG A 455 -1.58 30.56 -19.47
C ARG A 455 -2.79 30.77 -18.56
N PRO A 456 -3.36 29.71 -17.97
CA PRO A 456 -4.52 29.83 -17.08
C PRO A 456 -4.28 30.80 -15.92
N GLY A 457 -3.07 30.82 -15.36
CA GLY A 457 -2.69 31.74 -14.28
C GLY A 457 -2.69 33.22 -14.69
N ASP A 458 -2.44 33.54 -15.97
CA ASP A 458 -2.50 34.94 -16.45
C ASP A 458 -3.95 35.44 -16.52
N ILE A 459 -4.88 34.54 -16.88
CA ILE A 459 -6.32 34.83 -16.94
C ILE A 459 -6.88 35.00 -15.53
N VAL A 460 -6.56 34.10 -14.60
CA VAL A 460 -6.96 34.21 -13.19
C VAL A 460 -6.38 35.48 -12.58
N GLY A 461 -5.10 35.77 -12.82
CA GLY A 461 -4.45 36.97 -12.31
C GLY A 461 -5.07 38.26 -12.82
N ALA A 462 -5.41 38.34 -14.12
CA ALA A 462 -6.07 39.51 -14.69
C ALA A 462 -7.51 39.68 -14.19
N ILE A 463 -8.27 38.58 -14.05
CA ILE A 463 -9.67 38.64 -13.59
C ILE A 463 -9.73 38.93 -12.09
N ALA A 464 -8.96 38.25 -11.26
CA ALA A 464 -8.95 38.46 -9.82
C ALA A 464 -8.33 39.82 -9.44
N GLY A 465 -7.27 40.22 -10.14
CA GLY A 465 -6.57 41.48 -9.89
C GLY A 465 -7.32 42.72 -10.36
N GLU A 466 -8.01 42.66 -11.50
CA GLU A 466 -8.70 43.84 -12.06
C GLU A 466 -10.16 43.93 -11.62
N ALA A 467 -10.85 42.80 -11.45
CA ALA A 467 -12.25 42.78 -11.05
C ALA A 467 -12.47 42.70 -9.53
N ASP A 468 -11.37 42.66 -8.74
CA ASP A 468 -11.37 42.52 -7.28
C ASP A 468 -12.30 41.41 -6.79
N ILE A 469 -12.19 40.24 -7.44
CA ILE A 469 -12.95 39.04 -7.06
C ILE A 469 -12.03 37.98 -6.46
N PRO A 470 -12.49 37.25 -5.42
CA PRO A 470 -11.75 36.11 -4.91
C PRO A 470 -11.44 35.14 -6.04
N GLY A 471 -10.20 34.61 -6.10
CA GLY A 471 -9.83 33.62 -7.11
C GLY A 471 -10.73 32.37 -7.09
N ALA A 472 -11.38 32.07 -5.96
CA ALA A 472 -12.38 31.01 -5.80
C ALA A 472 -13.70 31.28 -6.55
N SER A 473 -13.96 32.52 -6.97
CA SER A 473 -15.11 32.92 -7.77
C SER A 473 -14.88 32.71 -9.27
N VAL A 474 -13.69 32.26 -9.68
CA VAL A 474 -13.32 31.87 -11.04
C VAL A 474 -13.27 30.34 -11.13
N GLY A 475 -14.14 29.78 -11.96
CA GLY A 475 -14.26 28.35 -12.21
C GLY A 475 -13.36 27.86 -13.36
N LYS A 476 -13.89 26.94 -14.17
CA LYS A 476 -13.11 26.29 -15.24
C LYS A 476 -12.69 27.31 -16.31
N ILE A 477 -11.43 27.21 -16.74
CA ILE A 477 -10.86 28.02 -17.83
C ILE A 477 -10.52 27.11 -19.01
N GLU A 478 -11.17 27.33 -20.15
CA GLU A 478 -10.86 26.66 -21.41
C GLU A 478 -10.14 27.62 -22.35
N ILE A 479 -8.85 27.40 -22.55
CA ILE A 479 -8.04 28.20 -23.49
C ILE A 479 -8.11 27.55 -24.88
N ARG A 480 -8.59 28.29 -25.88
CA ARG A 480 -8.57 27.91 -27.30
C ARG A 480 -7.48 28.71 -28.02
N ASP A 481 -7.28 28.40 -29.30
CA ASP A 481 -6.20 29.00 -30.09
C ASP A 481 -6.29 30.53 -30.20
N THR A 482 -7.50 31.09 -30.29
CA THR A 482 -7.73 32.53 -30.53
C THR A 482 -8.54 33.20 -29.43
N PHE A 483 -9.10 32.44 -28.50
CA PHE A 483 -9.94 32.96 -27.42
C PHE A 483 -9.94 32.00 -26.23
N SER A 484 -10.41 32.45 -25.09
CA SER A 484 -10.57 31.63 -23.89
C SER A 484 -11.98 31.76 -23.34
N ILE A 485 -12.49 30.72 -22.72
CA ILE A 485 -13.77 30.70 -22.02
C ILE A 485 -13.48 30.53 -20.53
N VAL A 486 -14.07 31.40 -19.71
CA VAL A 486 -13.87 31.41 -18.26
C VAL A 486 -15.22 31.33 -17.58
N GLU A 487 -15.40 30.38 -16.67
CA GLU A 487 -16.55 30.37 -15.77
C GLU A 487 -16.31 31.28 -14.58
N VAL A 488 -17.28 32.11 -14.23
CA VAL A 488 -17.26 32.94 -13.01
C VAL A 488 -18.61 32.85 -12.32
N GLN A 489 -18.66 33.10 -11.01
CA GLN A 489 -19.94 33.17 -10.31
C GLN A 489 -20.88 34.20 -10.94
N ALA A 490 -22.17 33.88 -11.06
CA ALA A 490 -23.13 34.69 -11.81
C ALA A 490 -23.31 36.12 -11.23
N ASP A 491 -23.10 36.30 -9.93
CA ASP A 491 -23.09 37.58 -9.21
C ASP A 491 -21.82 38.42 -9.45
N ALA A 492 -20.75 37.80 -9.94
CA ALA A 492 -19.48 38.45 -10.25
C ALA A 492 -19.31 38.76 -11.76
N ALA A 493 -20.09 38.13 -12.63
CA ALA A 493 -19.90 38.18 -14.08
C ALA A 493 -19.96 39.60 -14.69
N ASP A 494 -20.94 40.42 -14.29
CA ASP A 494 -21.07 41.80 -14.79
C ASP A 494 -19.91 42.70 -14.33
N ARG A 495 -19.35 42.43 -13.14
CA ARG A 495 -18.20 43.17 -12.60
C ARG A 495 -16.94 42.82 -13.39
N VAL A 496 -16.71 41.53 -13.67
CA VAL A 496 -15.58 41.06 -14.47
C VAL A 496 -15.60 41.62 -15.89
N ILE A 497 -16.75 41.64 -16.55
CA ILE A 497 -16.87 42.20 -17.90
C ILE A 497 -16.50 43.69 -17.92
N ARG A 498 -16.93 44.47 -16.93
CA ARG A 498 -16.63 45.92 -16.90
C ARG A 498 -15.18 46.20 -16.55
N ALA A 499 -14.59 45.42 -15.65
CA ALA A 499 -13.23 45.62 -15.18
C ALA A 499 -12.19 45.18 -16.21
N VAL A 500 -12.40 44.04 -16.88
CA VAL A 500 -11.39 43.44 -17.78
C VAL A 500 -11.52 43.94 -19.22
N ASN A 501 -12.67 44.51 -19.61
CA ASN A 501 -12.85 45.02 -20.96
C ASN A 501 -12.13 46.36 -21.15
N GLY A 502 -11.04 46.35 -21.93
CA GLY A 502 -10.16 47.51 -22.14
C GLY A 502 -8.81 47.42 -21.43
N THR A 503 -8.55 46.35 -20.66
CA THR A 503 -7.23 46.11 -20.07
C THR A 503 -6.32 45.32 -21.00
N SER A 504 -5.02 45.38 -20.75
CA SER A 504 -4.02 44.67 -21.55
C SER A 504 -3.44 43.50 -20.78
N ILE A 505 -3.62 42.27 -21.28
CA ILE A 505 -2.99 41.07 -20.73
C ILE A 505 -1.79 40.76 -21.63
N LYS A 506 -0.57 40.73 -21.04
CA LYS A 506 0.71 40.51 -21.77
C LYS A 506 0.89 41.43 -23.00
N GLY A 507 0.46 42.69 -22.89
CA GLY A 507 0.62 43.70 -23.94
C GLY A 507 -0.39 43.62 -25.10
N ARG A 508 -1.43 42.77 -25.00
CA ARG A 508 -2.56 42.77 -25.93
C ARG A 508 -3.85 43.23 -25.24
N SER A 509 -4.58 44.12 -25.89
CA SER A 509 -5.89 44.60 -25.43
C SER A 509 -6.90 43.46 -25.42
N VAL A 510 -7.54 43.25 -24.28
CA VAL A 510 -8.49 42.15 -24.07
C VAL A 510 -9.92 42.68 -24.09
N ARG A 511 -10.78 41.90 -24.75
CA ARG A 511 -12.23 42.12 -24.76
C ARG A 511 -12.90 40.93 -24.10
N VAL A 512 -13.78 41.20 -23.15
CA VAL A 512 -14.56 40.19 -22.43
C VAL A 512 -16.05 40.43 -22.67
N ASP A 513 -16.79 39.37 -22.97
CA ASP A 513 -18.25 39.40 -23.17
C ASP A 513 -18.87 38.09 -22.65
N TYR A 514 -20.18 38.02 -22.48
CA TYR A 514 -20.86 36.77 -22.11
C TYR A 514 -20.76 35.74 -23.23
N ASP A 515 -20.41 34.50 -22.89
CA ASP A 515 -20.38 33.39 -23.84
C ASP A 515 -21.81 32.92 -24.17
N ARG A 516 -22.42 33.55 -25.19
CA ARG A 516 -23.78 33.20 -25.67
C ARG A 516 -23.83 31.91 -26.52
N ALA A 517 -23.01 30.91 -26.19
CA ALA A 517 -23.05 29.60 -26.87
C ALA A 517 -24.26 28.73 -26.44
N ALA A 518 -24.97 29.07 -25.35
CA ALA A 518 -26.16 28.34 -24.91
C ALA A 518 -27.49 28.77 -25.57
N ASP A 519 -27.51 29.84 -26.39
CA ASP A 519 -28.75 30.37 -27.01
C ASP A 519 -28.77 30.23 -28.56
N ARG A 520 -28.09 29.20 -29.08
CA ARG A 520 -28.09 28.84 -30.51
C ARG A 520 -28.72 27.47 -30.76
N THR A 521 -29.91 27.26 -30.20
CA THR A 521 -30.90 26.29 -30.71
C THR A 521 -32.16 27.03 -31.20
N ARG A 522 -31.95 28.06 -32.03
CA ARG A 522 -32.95 28.49 -33.01
C ARG A 522 -32.42 28.18 -34.41
N LYS A 523 -33.24 27.39 -35.12
CA LYS A 523 -33.05 26.80 -36.46
C LYS A 523 -32.27 27.66 -37.46
N PRO A 524 -31.52 27.04 -38.40
CA PRO A 524 -30.80 27.73 -39.47
C PRO A 524 -31.77 28.44 -40.41
N GLY A 525 -31.38 29.64 -40.86
CA GLY A 525 -32.14 30.44 -41.81
C GLY A 525 -32.21 29.84 -43.22
N GLY A 526 -33.13 30.40 -44.01
CA GLY A 526 -33.12 30.34 -45.47
C GLY A 526 -34.20 31.25 -46.06
N PRO A 527 -34.17 31.56 -47.38
CA PRO A 527 -33.07 31.56 -48.34
C PRO A 527 -32.91 32.96 -49.02
N PRO A 528 -31.90 33.17 -49.90
CA PRO A 528 -31.58 34.48 -50.45
C PRO A 528 -32.50 34.87 -51.61
N ARG A 529 -32.85 36.16 -51.68
CA ARG A 529 -33.57 36.75 -52.82
C ARG A 529 -32.59 37.14 -53.94
N ARG A 530 -32.86 36.68 -55.16
CA ARG A 530 -32.40 37.25 -56.44
C ARG A 530 -33.61 37.45 -57.36
N GLU A 531 -33.54 38.51 -58.17
CA GLU A 531 -34.49 39.09 -59.16
C GLU A 531 -35.06 40.45 -58.69
N GLY A 532 -35.02 41.57 -59.41
CA GLY A 532 -34.38 41.95 -60.67
C GLY A 532 -34.74 43.42 -61.02
N GLY A 533 -33.73 44.28 -61.21
CA GLY A 533 -33.69 45.56 -62.00
C GLY A 533 -34.47 46.82 -61.56
N PRO A 534 -34.25 48.00 -62.21
CA PRO A 534 -33.15 48.37 -63.12
C PRO A 534 -32.48 49.77 -62.88
N ARG A 535 -31.32 49.98 -63.57
CA ARG A 535 -30.72 51.24 -64.11
C ARG A 535 -30.67 52.51 -63.23
N SER A 536 -29.52 53.14 -62.97
CA SER A 536 -28.80 54.03 -63.92
C SER A 536 -27.43 54.46 -63.32
N GLY A 537 -26.40 54.61 -64.16
CA GLY A 537 -25.07 55.18 -63.77
C GLY A 537 -25.08 56.72 -63.68
N PRO A 538 -23.94 57.44 -63.85
CA PRO A 538 -22.56 56.99 -64.12
C PRO A 538 -21.45 57.68 -63.29
N GLY A 539 -20.20 57.24 -63.47
CA GLY A 539 -19.02 58.14 -63.44
C GLY A 539 -17.98 57.88 -62.35
N GLY A 540 -16.78 57.41 -62.74
CA GLY A 540 -15.54 57.54 -61.94
C GLY A 540 -15.00 58.99 -61.92
N PRO A 541 -13.68 59.24 -61.82
CA PRO A 541 -12.57 58.31 -61.58
C PRO A 541 -11.42 58.89 -60.68
N ARG A 542 -10.35 58.08 -60.52
CA ARG A 542 -8.91 58.45 -60.48
C ARG A 542 -8.27 59.15 -59.26
N GLY A 543 -7.06 58.64 -58.99
CA GLY A 543 -5.89 59.42 -58.54
C GLY A 543 -5.34 58.90 -57.20
N GLY A 544 -4.10 58.43 -57.05
CA GLY A 544 -2.94 58.47 -57.93
C GLY A 544 -1.69 58.79 -57.10
N GLY A 545 -0.63 57.99 -57.28
CA GLY A 545 0.77 58.30 -56.90
C GLY A 545 1.03 58.40 -55.39
N THR A 546 2.24 58.26 -54.87
CA THR A 546 3.60 58.09 -55.41
C THR A 546 4.43 57.87 -54.14
N GLY A 547 5.28 56.86 -54.03
CA GLY A 547 6.66 56.95 -54.48
C GLY A 547 7.57 56.45 -53.35
N GLY A 548 8.37 55.42 -53.60
CA GLY A 548 9.48 55.05 -52.72
C GLY A 548 10.70 55.95 -52.98
N PRO A 549 11.93 55.42 -52.91
CA PRO A 549 12.46 54.37 -52.03
C PRO A 549 13.87 54.77 -51.49
N ARG A 550 14.62 53.78 -50.99
CA ARG A 550 16.11 53.73 -50.85
C ARG A 550 16.67 54.26 -49.52
N THR A 551 17.76 53.78 -48.91
CA THR A 551 18.73 52.67 -49.09
C THR A 551 19.70 52.77 -47.91
N GLY A 552 20.45 51.69 -47.61
CA GLY A 552 21.75 51.76 -46.90
C GLY A 552 21.67 51.28 -45.45
N MET A 553 22.01 50.03 -45.08
CA MET A 553 23.29 49.31 -45.16
C MET A 553 24.34 49.76 -44.13
N ARG A 554 24.84 48.77 -43.37
CA ARG A 554 26.07 48.66 -42.57
C ARG A 554 26.03 48.95 -41.05
N ARG A 555 25.91 47.82 -40.32
CA ARG A 555 26.69 47.29 -39.17
C ARG A 555 28.04 48.01 -38.82
N PRO A 556 28.76 47.55 -37.76
CA PRO A 556 28.44 47.47 -36.32
C PRO A 556 29.65 48.01 -35.49
N ARG A 557 29.63 47.86 -34.14
CA ARG A 557 30.77 47.68 -33.17
C ARG A 557 30.41 48.32 -31.80
N PRO A 558 31.13 48.02 -30.70
CA PRO A 558 31.11 46.74 -29.99
C PRO A 558 30.91 46.94 -28.46
N SER A 559 30.90 45.82 -27.75
CA SER A 559 31.07 45.62 -26.30
C SER A 559 31.69 46.74 -25.46
N GLU A 560 31.05 47.01 -24.32
CA GLU A 560 31.56 46.73 -22.97
C GLU A 560 30.42 46.16 -22.10
#